data_AF-G8RK02-F1
#
_entry.id   AF-G8RK02-F1
#
_cell.length_a   1.000
_cell.length_b   1.000
_cell.length_c   1.000
_cell.angle_alpha   90.00
_cell.angle_beta   90.00
_cell.angle_gamma   90.00
#
_symmetry.space_group_name_H-M   'P 1'
#
loop_
_entity.id
_entity.type
_entity.pdbx_description
1 polymer ?
#
loop_
_entity_poly.entity_id
_entity_poly.type
_entity_poly.pdbx_seq_one_letter_code
_entity_poly.pdbx_strand_id
1 'polypeptide(L)'
;MNRSATLRQMTVPSPSIAGEHPMPASRTHTPGTPHTHAQTRTPLVSPVVDYEPPLVGMGVCRAAPALRRRAARPSGRVRRAGSQHVREADAPPDAVAFTDAALRRVLEVIDRRRPVAQLRPLLAPALIDTVIELSRTSDTRAARTKGMRTVAKLCRMRLRMVDGTEDAAAEVFGTYTSGPRVRAFAARIELSGDRWRIVALQIG
;
A
#
# COMPACT_ATOMS: atom_id res chain seq x y z
N MET A 1 -55.41 18.39 -19.59
CA MET A 1 -54.70 17.75 -20.72
C MET A 1 -53.80 16.65 -20.16
N ASN A 2 -54.27 15.42 -19.96
CA ASN A 2 -54.42 14.33 -20.95
C ASN A 2 -53.19 14.14 -21.85
N ARG A 3 -52.43 13.06 -21.62
CA ARG A 3 -52.32 11.94 -22.58
C ARG A 3 -51.48 10.78 -22.01
N SER A 4 -52.19 9.69 -21.78
CA SER A 4 -51.70 8.32 -21.62
C SER A 4 -50.99 7.83 -22.90
N ALA A 5 -50.04 6.90 -22.74
CA ALA A 5 -49.67 5.96 -23.78
C ALA A 5 -49.33 4.60 -23.14
N THR A 6 -50.21 3.64 -23.42
CA THR A 6 -50.17 2.21 -23.09
C THR A 6 -49.48 1.45 -24.23
N LEU A 7 -49.31 0.12 -24.07
CA LEU A 7 -48.99 -0.95 -25.05
C LEU A 7 -47.49 -1.24 -25.25
N ARG A 8 -47.00 -2.49 -25.34
CA ARG A 8 -47.61 -3.83 -25.41
C ARG A 8 -46.52 -4.91 -25.22
N GLN A 9 -46.91 -6.08 -24.71
CA GLN A 9 -46.15 -7.34 -24.71
C GLN A 9 -45.95 -7.94 -26.12
N MET A 10 -44.96 -8.83 -26.27
CA MET A 10 -44.92 -10.09 -27.07
C MET A 10 -43.47 -10.66 -26.94
N THR A 11 -43.13 -11.83 -26.36
CA THR A 11 -43.59 -13.24 -26.44
C THR A 11 -43.10 -14.00 -27.68
N VAL A 12 -42.05 -14.83 -27.46
CA VAL A 12 -41.59 -16.15 -28.04
C VAL A 12 -41.35 -16.30 -29.56
N PRO A 13 -40.66 -17.36 -30.09
CA PRO A 13 -40.08 -18.57 -29.45
C PRO A 13 -38.65 -18.99 -29.89
N SER A 14 -38.09 -19.98 -29.16
CA SER A 14 -37.06 -20.94 -29.62
C SER A 14 -37.65 -22.02 -30.57
N PRO A 15 -36.80 -22.64 -31.38
CA PRO A 15 -36.82 -24.10 -31.64
C PRO A 15 -35.43 -24.69 -31.26
N SER A 16 -35.25 -25.77 -30.49
CA SER A 16 -35.77 -27.16 -30.49
C SER A 16 -35.36 -28.01 -31.69
N ILE A 17 -35.06 -29.29 -31.38
CA ILE A 17 -34.83 -30.47 -32.26
C ILE A 17 -33.34 -30.72 -32.58
N ALA A 18 -32.63 -31.61 -31.88
CA ALA A 18 -32.74 -33.09 -31.79
C ALA A 18 -32.14 -33.81 -33.01
N GLY A 19 -31.22 -34.74 -32.74
CA GLY A 19 -30.54 -35.57 -33.72
C GLY A 19 -29.65 -36.59 -33.04
N GLU A 20 -30.26 -37.68 -32.60
CA GLU A 20 -29.65 -38.85 -31.97
C GLU A 20 -29.24 -39.91 -33.02
N HIS A 21 -28.11 -40.59 -32.73
CA HIS A 21 -27.71 -41.97 -33.10
C HIS A 21 -27.38 -42.34 -34.57
N PRO A 22 -26.59 -43.42 -34.85
CA PRO A 22 -25.83 -44.33 -33.97
C PRO A 22 -24.34 -44.63 -34.38
N MET A 23 -23.66 -45.33 -33.46
CA MET A 23 -22.42 -46.12 -33.60
C MET A 23 -22.47 -47.14 -34.76
N PRO A 24 -21.30 -47.58 -35.30
CA PRO A 24 -20.75 -48.86 -34.82
C PRO A 24 -19.22 -48.98 -34.75
N ALA A 25 -18.83 -49.97 -33.94
CA ALA A 25 -17.64 -50.83 -34.02
C ALA A 25 -16.27 -50.33 -33.49
N SER A 26 -16.01 -50.74 -32.25
CA SER A 26 -14.88 -51.60 -31.86
C SER A 26 -13.55 -51.45 -32.61
N ARG A 27 -12.59 -50.76 -31.97
CA ARG A 27 -11.15 -51.09 -32.10
C ARG A 27 -10.47 -51.04 -30.73
N THR A 28 -10.11 -52.23 -30.28
CA THR A 28 -8.92 -52.61 -29.51
C THR A 28 -8.15 -51.49 -28.78
N HIS A 29 -8.32 -51.52 -27.47
CA HIS A 29 -7.51 -50.87 -26.44
C HIS A 29 -6.05 -51.33 -26.51
N THR A 30 -5.14 -50.39 -26.78
CA THR A 30 -3.70 -50.54 -26.52
C THR A 30 -3.36 -49.57 -25.40
N PRO A 31 -2.85 -50.00 -24.23
CA PRO A 31 -2.46 -49.06 -23.18
C PRO A 31 -1.17 -48.36 -23.58
N GLY A 32 -1.31 -47.18 -24.20
CA GLY A 32 -0.22 -46.23 -24.32
C GLY A 32 0.13 -45.70 -22.93
N THR A 33 1.39 -45.88 -22.55
CA THR A 33 2.03 -45.30 -21.38
C THR A 33 1.64 -43.82 -21.21
N PRO A 34 1.22 -43.36 -20.02
CA PRO A 34 1.04 -41.94 -19.77
C PRO A 34 2.41 -41.28 -19.81
N HIS A 35 2.73 -40.65 -20.93
CA HIS A 35 3.73 -39.59 -20.97
C HIS A 35 3.10 -38.43 -20.21
N THR A 36 3.44 -38.36 -18.92
CA THR A 36 3.24 -37.17 -18.09
C THR A 36 3.93 -36.02 -18.79
N HIS A 37 3.19 -35.26 -19.59
CA HIS A 37 3.59 -33.91 -19.96
C HIS A 37 3.52 -33.10 -18.67
N ALA A 38 4.63 -33.08 -17.94
CA ALA A 38 4.88 -32.09 -16.91
C ALA A 38 4.85 -30.73 -17.60
N GLN A 39 3.67 -30.11 -17.63
CA GLN A 39 3.53 -28.70 -17.99
C GLN A 39 4.37 -27.94 -16.99
N THR A 40 5.60 -27.63 -17.42
CA THR A 40 6.52 -26.80 -16.65
C THR A 40 5.92 -25.41 -16.68
N ARG A 41 5.15 -25.10 -15.65
CA ARG A 41 4.53 -23.78 -15.50
C ARG A 41 5.67 -22.78 -15.36
N THR A 42 5.98 -22.09 -16.45
CA THR A 42 6.98 -21.01 -16.45
C THR A 42 6.56 -19.97 -15.41
N PRO A 43 7.39 -19.67 -14.40
CA PRO A 43 7.06 -18.66 -13.41
C PRO A 43 6.96 -17.29 -14.08
N LEU A 44 5.84 -16.59 -13.86
CA LEU A 44 5.58 -15.23 -14.36
C LEU A 44 6.43 -14.13 -13.67
N VAL A 45 7.33 -14.51 -12.76
CA VAL A 45 8.18 -13.58 -12.02
C VAL A 45 9.57 -14.19 -11.96
N SER A 46 10.57 -13.46 -12.44
CA SER A 46 11.97 -13.85 -12.27
C SER A 46 12.42 -13.59 -10.84
N PRO A 47 13.34 -14.40 -10.29
CA PRO A 47 14.01 -14.06 -9.04
C PRO A 47 14.61 -12.66 -9.11
N VAL A 48 14.54 -11.93 -8.00
CA VAL A 48 15.21 -10.63 -7.84
C VAL A 48 16.71 -10.88 -7.98
N VAL A 49 17.35 -10.17 -8.90
CA VAL A 49 18.81 -10.18 -9.05
C VAL A 49 19.40 -9.69 -7.73
N ASP A 50 20.31 -10.47 -7.17
CA ASP A 50 21.05 -10.08 -5.98
C ASP A 50 21.98 -8.92 -6.37
N TYR A 51 21.56 -7.70 -6.05
CA TYR A 51 22.32 -6.47 -6.28
C TYR A 51 23.24 -6.15 -5.11
N GLU A 52 23.56 -7.11 -4.23
CA GLU A 52 24.55 -6.87 -3.18
C GLU A 52 25.95 -6.74 -3.81
N PRO A 53 26.57 -5.55 -3.79
CA PRO A 53 27.94 -5.40 -4.24
C PRO A 53 28.85 -6.22 -3.31
N PRO A 54 29.89 -6.89 -3.83
CA PRO A 54 30.80 -7.66 -2.99
C PRO A 54 31.37 -6.75 -1.90
N LEU A 55 31.30 -7.20 -0.64
CA LEU A 55 31.87 -6.51 0.50
C LEU A 55 33.39 -6.46 0.34
N VAL A 56 33.89 -5.40 -0.30
CA VAL A 56 35.32 -5.13 -0.40
C VAL A 56 35.78 -4.62 0.96
N GLY A 57 36.39 -5.53 1.72
CA GLY A 57 37.37 -5.20 2.74
C GLY A 57 36.83 -4.73 4.09
N MET A 58 36.26 -5.63 4.90
CA MET A 58 36.39 -5.58 6.36
C MET A 58 36.45 -6.99 6.93
N GLY A 59 37.35 -7.19 7.89
CA GLY A 59 37.84 -8.48 8.38
C GLY A 59 36.78 -9.51 8.79
N VAL A 60 37.17 -10.78 8.62
CA VAL A 60 36.41 -11.99 8.90
C VAL A 60 36.05 -12.08 10.38
N CYS A 61 34.82 -11.70 10.75
CA CYS A 61 34.20 -12.18 12.00
C CYS A 61 33.40 -13.45 11.69
N ARG A 62 34.06 -14.62 11.82
CA ARG A 62 33.44 -15.93 11.69
C ARG A 62 32.54 -16.20 12.91
N ALA A 63 31.31 -15.69 12.89
CA ALA A 63 30.29 -16.05 13.88
C ALA A 63 29.34 -17.08 13.27
N ALA A 64 29.53 -18.36 13.60
CA ALA A 64 28.58 -19.41 13.25
C ALA A 64 27.25 -19.19 14.02
N PRO A 65 26.07 -19.30 13.39
CA PRO A 65 24.82 -19.24 14.12
C PRO A 65 24.52 -20.60 14.74
N ALA A 66 24.88 -20.77 16.01
CA ALA A 66 24.30 -21.84 16.82
C ALA A 66 22.82 -21.51 17.08
N LEU A 67 21.90 -22.23 16.43
CA LEU A 67 20.47 -22.19 16.72
C LEU A 67 20.22 -22.64 18.17
N ARG A 68 20.24 -21.70 19.11
CA ARG A 68 19.81 -21.93 20.49
C ARG A 68 18.32 -21.64 20.58
N ARG A 69 17.51 -22.70 20.61
CA ARG A 69 16.09 -22.72 20.97
C ARG A 69 15.91 -21.95 22.29
N ARG A 70 15.39 -20.71 22.24
CA ARG A 70 15.10 -19.93 23.45
C ARG A 70 13.82 -20.45 24.09
N ALA A 71 13.99 -21.13 25.22
CA ALA A 71 12.93 -21.31 26.20
C ALA A 71 12.45 -19.94 26.69
N ALA A 72 11.13 -19.78 26.81
CA ALA A 72 10.50 -18.59 27.35
C ALA A 72 10.98 -18.34 28.79
N ARG A 73 11.48 -17.14 29.07
CA ARG A 73 11.68 -16.63 30.43
C ARG A 73 11.12 -15.21 30.54
N PRO A 74 10.50 -14.87 31.68
CA PRO A 74 9.66 -13.68 31.84
C PRO A 74 10.47 -12.38 31.76
N SER A 75 9.83 -11.35 31.19
CA SER A 75 10.41 -10.03 30.93
C SER A 75 10.77 -9.28 32.22
N GLY A 76 12.01 -9.46 32.67
CA GLY A 76 12.67 -8.52 33.57
C GLY A 76 12.98 -7.23 32.81
N ARG A 77 12.43 -6.12 33.30
CA ARG A 77 12.58 -4.76 32.76
C ARG A 77 14.03 -4.29 32.90
N VAL A 78 14.88 -4.62 31.92
CA VAL A 78 16.21 -4.01 31.80
C VAL A 78 16.02 -2.58 31.30
N ARG A 79 16.08 -1.62 32.23
CA ARG A 79 16.34 -0.21 31.89
C ARG A 79 17.68 -0.17 31.15
N ARG A 80 17.64 -0.04 29.83
CA ARG A 80 18.84 0.31 29.06
C ARG A 80 19.29 1.69 29.53
N ALA A 81 20.44 1.71 30.19
CA ALA A 81 21.19 2.91 30.47
C ALA A 81 21.62 3.55 29.14
N GLY A 82 21.33 4.85 29.00
CA GLY A 82 21.90 5.81 28.07
C GLY A 82 22.38 5.31 26.71
N SER A 83 21.47 5.11 25.75
CA SER A 83 21.79 5.65 24.44
C SER A 83 21.75 7.16 24.61
N GLN A 84 22.88 7.82 24.40
CA GLN A 84 22.89 9.25 24.10
C GLN A 84 22.13 9.41 22.78
N HIS A 85 20.80 9.47 22.89
CA HIS A 85 20.00 10.11 21.85
C HIS A 85 20.58 11.51 21.77
N VAL A 86 21.29 11.81 20.67
CA VAL A 86 21.37 13.17 20.16
C VAL A 86 19.98 13.73 20.37
N ARG A 87 19.88 14.73 21.23
CA ARG A 87 18.62 15.27 21.73
C ARG A 87 18.01 15.99 20.54
N GLU A 88 17.34 15.20 19.71
CA GLU A 88 16.50 15.65 18.61
C GLU A 88 15.67 16.78 19.19
N ALA A 89 15.85 17.99 18.66
CA ALA A 89 15.09 19.14 19.13
C ALA A 89 13.62 18.75 19.07
N ASP A 90 12.96 18.78 20.24
CA ASP A 90 11.57 18.34 20.34
C ASP A 90 10.77 19.25 19.41
N ALA A 91 10.10 18.65 18.42
CA ALA A 91 9.42 19.42 17.39
C ALA A 91 8.34 20.31 18.06
N PRO A 92 8.12 21.53 17.57
CA PRO A 92 7.09 22.41 18.08
C PRO A 92 5.71 21.71 18.15
N PRO A 93 4.93 21.86 19.24
CA PRO A 93 3.67 21.13 19.41
C PRO A 93 2.64 21.39 18.29
N ASP A 94 2.62 22.60 17.76
CA ASP A 94 1.82 23.02 16.62
C ASP A 94 2.22 22.30 15.33
N ALA A 95 3.52 22.09 15.07
CA ALA A 95 4.02 21.31 13.95
C ALA A 95 3.56 19.85 14.03
N VAL A 96 3.62 19.26 15.23
CA VAL A 96 3.14 17.88 15.48
C VAL A 96 1.64 17.77 15.26
N ALA A 97 0.86 18.69 15.84
CA ALA A 97 -0.60 18.71 15.71
C ALA A 97 -1.06 18.94 14.27
N PHE A 98 -0.42 19.88 13.56
CA PHE A 98 -0.63 20.12 12.14
C PHE A 98 -0.38 18.86 11.33
N THR A 99 0.77 18.21 11.56
CA THR A 99 1.18 17.04 10.78
C THR A 99 0.23 15.86 10.98
N ASP A 100 -0.21 15.59 12.22
CA ASP A 100 -1.21 14.54 12.50
C ASP A 100 -2.51 14.80 11.72
N ALA A 101 -3.05 16.01 11.83
CA ALA A 101 -4.29 16.40 11.19
C ALA A 101 -4.19 16.40 9.66
N ALA A 102 -3.07 16.90 9.12
CA ALA A 102 -2.84 16.99 7.69
C ALA A 102 -2.66 15.60 7.05
N LEU A 103 -1.84 14.72 7.64
CA LEU A 103 -1.63 13.37 7.12
C LEU A 103 -2.89 12.52 7.18
N ARG A 104 -3.70 12.64 8.24
CA ARG A 104 -5.02 11.97 8.30
C ARG A 104 -5.91 12.42 7.15
N ARG A 105 -6.00 13.75 6.89
CA ARG A 105 -6.81 14.29 5.78
C ARG A 105 -6.31 13.82 4.42
N VAL A 106 -4.98 13.79 4.21
CA VAL A 106 -4.39 13.27 2.98
C VAL A 106 -4.79 11.81 2.76
N LEU A 107 -4.64 10.95 3.78
CA LEU A 107 -5.04 9.55 3.70
C LEU A 107 -6.55 9.38 3.43
N GLU A 108 -7.40 10.20 4.05
CA GLU A 108 -8.85 10.20 3.81
C GLU A 108 -9.22 10.65 2.38
N VAL A 109 -8.44 11.55 1.77
CA VAL A 109 -8.62 11.96 0.36
C VAL A 109 -8.14 10.87 -0.61
N ILE A 110 -7.04 10.19 -0.30
CA ILE A 110 -6.56 9.03 -1.06
C ILE A 110 -7.61 7.91 -1.02
N ASP A 111 -8.26 7.68 0.13
CA ASP A 111 -9.39 6.76 0.28
C ASP A 111 -10.73 7.32 -0.23
N ARG A 112 -10.70 8.55 -0.78
CA ARG A 112 -11.85 9.27 -1.35
C ARG A 112 -13.04 9.42 -0.39
N ARG A 113 -12.78 9.56 0.90
CA ARG A 113 -13.77 9.90 1.94
C ARG A 113 -13.91 11.40 2.15
N ARG A 114 -12.99 12.19 1.58
CA ARG A 114 -13.00 13.65 1.60
C ARG A 114 -12.68 14.23 0.21
N PRO A 115 -13.17 15.44 -0.11
CA PRO A 115 -12.81 16.13 -1.34
C PRO A 115 -11.40 16.73 -1.28
N VAL A 116 -10.67 16.70 -2.39
CA VAL A 116 -9.29 17.23 -2.49
C VAL A 116 -9.19 18.73 -2.18
N ALA A 117 -10.28 19.49 -2.36
CA ALA A 117 -10.33 20.90 -2.03
C ALA A 117 -9.96 21.19 -0.55
N GLN A 118 -10.18 20.23 0.36
CA GLN A 118 -9.83 20.36 1.78
C GLN A 118 -8.32 20.29 2.05
N LEU A 119 -7.50 19.89 1.06
CA LEU A 119 -6.04 19.82 1.19
C LEU A 119 -5.33 21.11 0.78
N ARG A 120 -6.00 22.00 0.04
CA ARG A 120 -5.44 23.28 -0.41
C ARG A 120 -4.77 24.12 0.70
N PRO A 121 -5.33 24.22 1.92
CA PRO A 121 -4.65 24.97 2.98
C PRO A 121 -3.50 24.21 3.66
N LEU A 122 -3.34 22.91 3.41
CA LEU A 122 -2.41 22.02 4.11
C LEU A 122 -1.19 21.62 3.28
N LEU A 123 -1.33 21.62 1.96
CA LEU A 123 -0.28 21.22 1.01
C LEU A 123 0.27 22.43 0.28
N ALA A 124 1.55 22.37 -0.07
CA ALA A 124 2.09 23.21 -1.13
C ALA A 124 1.29 22.98 -2.42
N PRO A 125 0.99 24.02 -3.22
CA PRO A 125 0.19 23.88 -4.43
C PRO A 125 0.69 22.79 -5.38
N ALA A 126 2.01 22.67 -5.54
CA ALA A 126 2.66 21.67 -6.39
C ALA A 126 2.39 20.20 -5.96
N LEU A 127 2.06 19.94 -4.69
CA LEU A 127 1.75 18.59 -4.20
C LEU A 127 0.30 18.17 -4.43
N ILE A 128 -0.60 19.10 -4.73
CA ILE A 128 -2.03 18.78 -4.84
C ILE A 128 -2.26 17.78 -5.98
N ASP A 129 -1.62 18.00 -7.12
CA ASP A 129 -1.74 17.13 -8.29
C ASP A 129 -1.18 15.73 -8.02
N THR A 130 -0.06 15.64 -7.28
CA THR A 130 0.49 14.35 -6.84
C THR A 130 -0.50 13.55 -6.00
N VAL A 131 -1.22 14.20 -5.08
CA VAL A 131 -2.23 13.52 -4.26
C VAL A 131 -3.45 13.13 -5.10
N ILE A 132 -3.84 13.93 -6.09
CA ILE A 132 -4.91 13.58 -7.04
C ILE A 132 -4.56 12.31 -7.81
N GLU A 133 -3.34 12.20 -8.34
CA GLU A 133 -2.89 10.99 -9.03
C GLU A 133 -2.84 9.78 -8.08
N LEU A 134 -2.38 9.99 -6.84
CA LEU A 134 -2.36 8.93 -5.83
C LEU A 134 -3.78 8.42 -5.48
N SER A 135 -4.77 9.31 -5.41
CA SER A 135 -6.19 8.94 -5.24
C SER A 135 -6.75 8.14 -6.41
N ARG A 136 -6.20 8.26 -7.63
CA ARG A 136 -6.64 7.44 -8.78
C ARG A 136 -6.01 6.05 -8.75
N THR A 137 -4.74 5.97 -8.39
CA THR A 137 -4.05 4.66 -8.25
C THR A 137 -4.63 3.84 -7.09
N SER A 138 -5.08 4.48 -6.01
CA SER A 138 -5.77 3.78 -4.91
C SER A 138 -7.08 3.12 -5.37
N ASP A 139 -7.81 3.74 -6.32
CA ASP A 139 -9.04 3.20 -6.90
C ASP A 139 -8.79 1.88 -7.64
N THR A 140 -7.72 1.82 -8.44
CA THR A 140 -7.30 0.58 -9.12
C THR A 140 -6.98 -0.55 -8.14
N ARG A 141 -6.45 -0.21 -6.95
CA ARG A 141 -6.18 -1.18 -5.88
C ARG A 141 -7.48 -1.62 -5.19
N ALA A 142 -8.42 -0.71 -4.95
CA ALA A 142 -9.73 -1.02 -4.39
C ALA A 142 -10.55 -1.94 -5.33
N ALA A 143 -10.52 -1.67 -6.64
CA ALA A 143 -11.16 -2.50 -7.66
C ALA A 143 -10.66 -3.95 -7.62
N ARG A 144 -9.34 -4.15 -7.50
CA ARG A 144 -8.73 -5.50 -7.32
C ARG A 144 -9.15 -6.19 -6.02
N THR A 145 -9.60 -5.45 -5.02
CA THR A 145 -9.96 -5.98 -3.69
C THR A 145 -11.49 -6.20 -3.58
N LYS A 146 -12.17 -6.48 -4.70
CA LYS A 146 -13.62 -6.69 -4.78
C LYS A 146 -14.43 -5.53 -4.17
N GLY A 147 -13.98 -4.29 -4.36
CA GLY A 147 -14.68 -3.09 -3.90
C GLY A 147 -14.61 -2.84 -2.38
N MET A 148 -13.83 -3.61 -1.62
CA MET A 148 -13.64 -3.36 -0.19
C MET A 148 -12.86 -2.06 0.02
N ARG A 149 -13.56 -0.95 0.29
CA ARG A 149 -12.93 0.30 0.71
C ARG A 149 -12.40 0.16 2.12
N THR A 150 -11.08 0.22 2.24
CA THR A 150 -10.39 0.18 3.54
C THR A 150 -10.19 1.59 4.06
N VAL A 151 -10.25 1.75 5.38
CA VAL A 151 -9.96 3.04 6.02
C VAL A 151 -8.50 3.09 6.41
N ALA A 152 -7.77 4.03 5.85
CA ALA A 152 -6.40 4.29 6.22
C ALA A 152 -6.35 4.90 7.62
N LYS A 153 -5.53 4.33 8.51
CA LYS A 153 -5.32 4.86 9.86
C LYS A 153 -3.85 5.18 10.06
N LEU A 154 -3.56 6.43 10.39
CA LEU A 154 -2.24 6.86 10.82
C LEU A 154 -1.87 6.13 12.12
N CYS A 155 -0.69 5.53 12.18
CA CYS A 155 -0.26 4.73 13.33
C CYS A 155 0.79 5.46 14.16
N ARG A 156 2.02 5.51 13.67
CA ARG A 156 3.15 6.14 14.36
C ARG A 156 3.79 7.13 13.40
N MET A 157 4.09 8.33 13.89
CA MET A 157 4.97 9.25 13.20
C MET A 157 6.08 9.74 14.12
N ARG A 158 7.17 10.19 13.51
CA ARG A 158 8.26 10.92 14.15
C ARG A 158 8.52 12.16 13.31
N LEU A 159 8.79 13.27 13.99
CA LEU A 159 9.21 14.52 13.38
C LEU A 159 10.66 14.78 13.76
N ARG A 160 11.43 15.31 12.81
CA ARG A 160 12.80 15.77 13.01
C ARG A 160 12.90 17.18 12.45
N MET A 161 13.29 18.14 13.28
CA MET A 161 13.52 19.51 12.79
C MET A 161 14.72 19.50 11.83
N VAL A 162 14.64 20.31 10.79
CA VAL A 162 15.72 20.52 9.82
C VAL A 162 16.39 21.84 10.16
N ASP A 163 17.67 21.78 10.49
CA ASP A 163 18.48 22.97 10.76
C ASP A 163 18.96 23.62 9.45
N GLY A 164 19.17 24.94 9.47
CA GLY A 164 19.82 25.67 8.37
C GLY A 164 18.92 26.11 7.22
N THR A 165 17.60 26.08 7.40
CA THR A 165 16.62 26.67 6.49
C THR A 165 16.20 28.06 6.97
N GLU A 166 15.90 28.98 6.05
CA GLU A 166 15.41 30.33 6.42
C GLU A 166 14.08 30.25 7.18
N ASP A 167 13.19 29.35 6.73
CA ASP A 167 11.92 29.02 7.37
C ASP A 167 12.04 27.75 8.22
N ALA A 168 11.26 27.64 9.31
CA ALA A 168 11.25 26.43 10.13
C ALA A 168 10.73 25.23 9.32
N ALA A 169 11.51 24.15 9.27
CA ALA A 169 11.19 22.95 8.51
C ALA A 169 11.35 21.69 9.36
N ALA A 170 10.57 20.65 9.04
CA ALA A 170 10.70 19.34 9.67
C ALA A 170 10.48 18.20 8.69
N GLU A 171 11.26 17.14 8.84
CA GLU A 171 11.05 15.86 8.18
C GLU A 171 10.16 14.96 9.04
N VAL A 172 9.24 14.28 8.38
CA VAL A 172 8.23 13.43 8.99
C VAL A 172 8.37 12.03 8.44
N PHE A 173 8.43 11.04 9.33
CA PHE A 173 8.47 9.63 8.95
C PHE A 173 7.49 8.83 9.77
N GLY A 174 6.79 7.89 9.13
CA GLY A 174 5.83 7.09 9.88
C GLY A 174 5.22 5.96 9.09
N THR A 175 4.21 5.36 9.72
CA THR A 175 3.43 4.29 9.15
C THR A 175 1.94 4.54 9.28
N TYR A 176 1.20 3.96 8.35
CA TYR A 176 -0.24 3.90 8.36
C TYR A 176 -0.70 2.48 8.01
N THR A 177 -1.91 2.12 8.42
CA THR A 177 -2.56 0.88 8.00
C THR A 177 -3.54 1.18 6.89
N SER A 178 -3.66 0.29 5.89
CA SER A 178 -4.68 0.34 4.85
C SER A 178 -5.15 -1.09 4.59
N GLY A 179 -6.29 -1.43 5.20
CA GLY A 179 -6.80 -2.80 5.25
C GLY A 179 -5.86 -3.70 6.06
N PRO A 180 -5.48 -4.88 5.55
CA PRO A 180 -4.63 -5.82 6.29
C PRO A 180 -3.13 -5.47 6.24
N ARG A 181 -2.74 -4.35 5.62
CA ARG A 181 -1.34 -4.00 5.39
C ARG A 181 -0.93 -2.77 6.17
N VAL A 182 0.26 -2.83 6.77
CA VAL A 182 0.99 -1.66 7.25
C VAL A 182 1.84 -1.13 6.10
N ARG A 183 1.83 0.18 5.90
CA ARG A 183 2.57 0.91 4.86
C ARG A 183 3.30 2.07 5.51
N ALA A 184 4.33 2.55 4.83
CA ALA A 184 5.15 3.66 5.29
C ALA A 184 4.82 4.93 4.51
N PHE A 185 5.13 6.07 5.12
CA PHE A 185 5.17 7.35 4.44
C PHE A 185 6.38 8.15 4.92
N ALA A 186 6.80 9.08 4.08
CA ALA A 186 7.75 10.13 4.41
C ALA A 186 7.18 11.45 3.92
N ALA A 187 7.38 12.52 4.68
CA ALA A 187 6.93 13.85 4.29
C ALA A 187 7.91 14.91 4.81
N ARG A 188 7.80 16.11 4.27
CA ARG A 188 8.47 17.31 4.78
C ARG A 188 7.43 18.39 5.00
N ILE A 189 7.52 19.09 6.11
CA ILE A 189 6.71 20.25 6.42
C ILE A 189 7.58 21.50 6.53
N GLU A 190 7.04 22.63 6.11
CA GLU A 190 7.68 23.94 6.21
C GLU A 190 6.67 24.96 6.73
N LEU A 191 7.15 25.86 7.59
CA LEU A 191 6.39 26.99 8.11
C LEU A 191 6.54 28.16 7.13
N SER A 192 5.58 28.35 6.23
CA SER A 192 5.62 29.49 5.29
C SER A 192 4.74 30.63 5.81
N GLY A 193 5.39 31.68 6.30
CA GLY A 193 4.76 32.74 7.09
C GLY A 193 4.37 32.19 8.46
N ASP A 194 3.07 32.19 8.78
CA ASP A 194 2.54 31.71 10.06
C ASP A 194 1.75 30.40 9.92
N ARG A 195 2.00 29.64 8.85
CA ARG A 195 1.25 28.42 8.56
C ARG A 195 2.14 27.29 8.07
N TRP A 196 2.09 26.18 8.80
CA TRP A 196 2.68 24.91 8.38
C TRP A 196 2.02 24.38 7.11
N ARG A 197 2.84 23.84 6.21
CA ARG A 197 2.40 23.15 4.99
C ARG A 197 3.26 21.93 4.76
N ILE A 198 2.67 20.86 4.24
CA ILE A 198 3.44 19.74 3.68
C ILE A 198 3.96 20.18 2.31
N VAL A 199 5.27 20.06 2.10
CA VAL A 199 5.97 20.49 0.87
C VAL A 199 6.54 19.32 0.08
N ALA A 200 6.75 18.17 0.73
CA ALA A 200 7.06 16.91 0.08
C ALA A 200 6.27 15.77 0.73
N LEU A 201 5.82 14.80 -0.06
CA LEU A 201 5.11 13.62 0.43
C LEU A 201 5.41 12.40 -0.44
N GLN A 202 5.78 11.31 0.21
CA GLN A 202 5.97 9.99 -0.38
C GLN A 202 5.15 8.96 0.40
N ILE A 203 4.44 8.11 -0.33
CA ILE A 203 3.58 7.06 0.24
C ILE A 203 3.95 5.71 -0.39
N GLY A 204 4.15 4.69 0.47
CA GLY A 204 4.41 3.30 0.08
C GLY A 204 3.18 2.41 0.01
#